data_AF-A0A9R0QU35-F1
#
_entry.id   AF-A0A9R0QU35-F1
#
_cell.length_a   1.000
_cell.length_b   1.000
_cell.length_c   1.000
_cell.angle_alpha   90.00
_cell.angle_beta   90.00
_cell.angle_gamma   90.00
#
_symmetry.space_group_name_H-M   'P 1'
#
loop_
_entity.id
_entity.type
_entity.pdbx_description
1 polymer ?
#
loop_
_entity_poly.entity_id
_entity_poly.type
_entity_poly.pdbx_seq_one_letter_code
_entity_poly.pdbx_strand_id
1 'polypeptide(L)'
;MATRPVSYALLVLTTLPLALATSFPHRALLQTCQPSGTIAGESGSCSTENDSECCQDGRRYRTTATATVVDECDSKHGCDEEHNFEPPCANNIVDGSPAVWKALGLDTDDGVVPVTWSDA
;
A
#
# COMPACT_ATOMS: atom_id res chain seq x y z
N MET A 1 -11.90 59.51 30.32
CA MET A 1 -11.49 58.15 29.92
C MET A 1 -12.67 57.22 30.22
N ALA A 2 -13.50 56.91 29.22
CA ALA A 2 -14.72 56.13 29.42
C ALA A 2 -14.47 54.68 29.00
N THR A 3 -14.39 53.78 29.97
CA THR A 3 -14.31 52.33 29.76
C THR A 3 -15.69 51.82 29.37
N ARG A 4 -15.85 51.43 28.09
CA ARG A 4 -17.07 50.76 27.63
C ARG A 4 -17.10 49.32 28.16
N PRO A 5 -18.22 48.84 28.73
CA PRO A 5 -18.33 47.46 29.18
C PRO A 5 -18.23 46.54 27.95
N VAL A 6 -17.22 45.68 27.93
CA VAL A 6 -17.09 44.65 26.90
C VAL A 6 -18.18 43.61 27.16
N SER A 7 -19.15 43.54 26.25
CA SER A 7 -20.28 42.63 26.38
C SER A 7 -19.80 41.20 26.11
N TYR A 8 -19.70 40.39 27.17
CA TYR A 8 -19.19 39.01 27.09
C TYR A 8 -19.98 38.14 26.09
N ALA A 9 -21.25 38.46 25.85
CA ALA A 9 -22.08 37.78 24.84
C ALA A 9 -21.51 37.89 23.41
N LEU A 10 -20.90 39.02 23.06
CA LEU A 10 -20.28 39.22 21.74
C LEU A 10 -18.96 38.44 21.59
N LEU A 11 -18.18 38.32 22.67
CA LEU A 11 -16.96 37.50 22.66
C LEU A 11 -17.29 36.01 22.41
N VAL A 12 -18.31 35.49 23.10
CA VAL A 12 -18.72 34.07 22.98
C VAL A 12 -19.22 33.74 21.57
N LEU A 13 -19.98 34.62 20.91
CA LEU A 13 -20.46 34.41 19.53
C LEU A 13 -19.34 34.36 18.48
N THR A 14 -18.23 35.06 18.70
CA THR A 14 -17.09 35.05 17.77
C THR A 14 -16.17 33.85 17.96
N THR A 15 -16.10 33.26 19.15
CA THR A 15 -15.25 32.09 19.43
C THR A 15 -15.95 30.75 19.16
N LEU A 16 -17.29 30.71 19.20
CA LEU A 16 -18.08 29.49 19.00
C LEU A 16 -17.93 28.82 17.62
N PRO A 17 -17.81 29.53 16.48
CA PRO A 17 -17.60 28.90 15.17
C PRO A 17 -16.21 28.27 15.05
N LEU A 18 -15.22 28.76 15.80
CA LEU A 18 -13.84 28.29 15.71
C LEU A 18 -13.65 26.93 16.39
N ALA A 19 -14.48 26.60 17.39
CA ALA A 19 -14.46 25.30 18.06
C ALA A 19 -15.15 24.18 17.25
N LEU A 20 -16.02 24.51 16.29
CA LEU A 20 -16.68 23.51 15.43
C LEU A 20 -15.84 23.12 14.19
N ALA A 21 -14.78 23.87 13.86
CA ALA A 21 -13.94 23.56 12.71
C ALA A 21 -12.84 22.53 13.00
N THR A 22 -12.60 22.16 14.27
CA THR A 22 -11.53 21.20 14.63
C THR A 22 -12.02 19.76 14.77
N SER A 23 -13.31 19.47 14.58
CA SER A 23 -13.78 18.10 14.39
C SER A 23 -13.55 17.67 12.93
N PHE A 24 -12.30 17.71 12.48
CA PHE A 24 -11.92 16.93 11.31
C PHE A 24 -11.98 15.47 11.76
N PRO A 25 -12.90 14.64 11.23
CA PRO A 25 -12.88 13.22 11.50
C PRO A 25 -11.50 12.72 11.09
N HIS A 26 -10.99 11.78 11.87
CA HIS A 26 -9.66 11.21 11.66
C HIS A 26 -9.53 10.90 10.16
N ARG A 27 -8.48 11.43 9.53
CA ARG A 27 -8.16 11.06 8.16
C ARG A 27 -7.96 9.56 8.18
N ALA A 28 -8.98 8.80 7.81
CA ALA A 28 -8.82 7.46 7.30
C ALA A 28 -8.01 7.67 6.03
N LEU A 29 -6.68 7.65 6.16
CA LEU A 29 -5.82 7.39 5.03
C LEU A 29 -6.14 5.94 4.66
N LEU A 30 -7.18 5.76 3.84
CA LEU A 30 -7.29 4.61 2.98
C LEU A 30 -6.06 4.70 2.08
N GLN A 31 -4.94 4.14 2.52
CA GLN A 31 -3.78 4.03 1.66
C GLN A 31 -4.24 3.18 0.48
N THR A 32 -4.36 3.83 -0.68
CA THR A 32 -4.61 3.14 -1.93
C THR A 32 -3.43 2.20 -2.15
N CYS A 33 -3.67 0.89 -2.02
CA CYS A 33 -2.63 -0.10 -2.30
C CYS A 33 -2.30 0.00 -3.79
N GLN A 34 -1.07 0.40 -4.10
CA GLN A 34 -0.61 0.41 -5.47
C GLN A 34 -0.22 -1.04 -5.82
N PRO A 35 -0.93 -1.67 -6.76
CA PRO A 35 -0.72 -3.08 -7.07
C PRO A 35 0.62 -3.28 -7.75
N SER A 36 1.36 -4.28 -7.29
CA SER A 36 2.72 -4.60 -7.75
C SER A 36 2.73 -5.53 -8.97
N GLY A 37 1.61 -6.17 -9.31
CA GLY A 37 1.54 -7.12 -10.41
C GLY A 37 0.20 -7.13 -11.16
N THR A 38 0.11 -8.00 -12.17
CA THR A 38 -1.12 -8.22 -12.93
C THR A 38 -1.24 -9.66 -13.42
N ILE A 39 -2.45 -10.19 -13.44
CA ILE A 39 -2.79 -11.49 -14.05
C ILE A 39 -3.63 -11.29 -15.31
N ALA A 40 -3.47 -12.17 -16.29
CA ALA A 40 -4.36 -12.24 -17.44
C ALA A 40 -5.65 -12.97 -17.05
N GLY A 41 -6.80 -12.38 -17.37
CA GLY A 41 -8.10 -12.98 -17.15
C GLY A 41 -8.39 -14.10 -18.14
N GLU A 42 -9.03 -15.14 -17.64
CA GLU A 42 -9.60 -16.24 -18.43
C GLU A 42 -11.05 -16.45 -17.95
N SER A 43 -12.03 -16.37 -18.86
CA SER A 43 -13.44 -16.57 -18.55
C SER A 43 -13.78 -18.05 -18.37
N GLY A 44 -13.05 -18.94 -19.06
CA GLY A 44 -13.29 -20.38 -19.02
C GLY A 44 -14.76 -20.73 -19.24
N SER A 45 -15.31 -21.56 -18.36
CA SER A 45 -16.74 -21.94 -18.35
C SER A 45 -17.61 -21.06 -17.43
N CYS A 46 -17.18 -19.84 -17.09
CA CYS A 46 -17.93 -18.97 -16.20
C CYS A 46 -19.29 -18.56 -16.79
N SER A 47 -20.36 -18.64 -15.98
CA SER A 47 -21.69 -18.14 -16.33
C SER A 47 -21.99 -16.85 -15.56
N THR A 48 -22.65 -15.89 -16.21
CA THR A 48 -23.09 -14.63 -15.59
C THR A 48 -24.44 -14.77 -14.86
N GLU A 49 -24.87 -16.00 -14.57
CA GLU A 49 -26.09 -16.26 -13.80
C GLU A 49 -25.92 -15.74 -12.37
N ASN A 50 -27.04 -15.36 -11.73
CA ASN A 50 -27.06 -14.75 -10.40
C ASN A 50 -26.16 -13.50 -10.28
N ASP A 51 -26.06 -12.72 -11.37
CA ASP A 51 -25.27 -11.48 -11.44
C ASP A 51 -23.77 -11.68 -11.13
N SER A 52 -23.23 -12.83 -11.53
CA SER A 52 -21.82 -13.15 -11.36
C SER A 52 -20.95 -12.34 -12.34
N GLU A 53 -19.87 -11.73 -11.82
CA GLU A 53 -18.86 -11.08 -12.65
C GLU A 53 -17.80 -12.09 -13.11
N CYS A 54 -17.76 -12.37 -14.41
CA CYS A 54 -16.73 -13.22 -15.00
C CYS A 54 -15.46 -12.44 -15.33
N CYS A 55 -14.31 -13.11 -15.24
CA CYS A 55 -13.08 -12.61 -15.83
C CYS A 55 -13.24 -12.46 -17.35
N GLN A 56 -12.62 -11.43 -17.92
CA GLN A 56 -12.61 -11.20 -19.36
C GLN A 56 -11.32 -11.77 -19.94
N ASP A 57 -11.45 -12.61 -20.97
CA ASP A 57 -10.31 -13.21 -21.67
C ASP A 57 -9.32 -12.13 -22.14
N GLY A 58 -8.06 -12.27 -21.74
CA GLY A 58 -6.99 -11.35 -22.10
C GLY A 58 -6.99 -10.00 -21.37
N ARG A 59 -8.02 -9.69 -20.57
CA ARG A 59 -8.01 -8.47 -19.72
C ARG A 59 -7.02 -8.66 -18.58
N ARG A 60 -6.18 -7.65 -18.33
CA ARG A 60 -5.27 -7.65 -17.17
C ARG A 60 -5.98 -7.17 -15.91
N TYR A 61 -5.86 -7.95 -14.83
CA TYR A 61 -6.35 -7.61 -13.49
C TYR A 61 -5.18 -7.33 -12.58
N ARG A 62 -5.25 -6.25 -11.81
CA ARG A 62 -4.18 -5.85 -10.89
C ARG A 62 -4.21 -6.70 -9.63
N THR A 63 -3.03 -7.07 -9.14
CA THR A 63 -2.83 -7.98 -8.01
C THR A 63 -2.01 -7.34 -6.90
N THR A 64 -2.27 -7.80 -5.68
CA THR A 64 -1.55 -7.45 -4.46
C THR A 64 -1.35 -8.73 -3.67
N ALA A 65 -0.29 -8.81 -2.88
CA ALA A 65 -0.03 -9.94 -2.00
C ALA A 65 0.29 -9.43 -0.60
N THR A 66 -0.13 -10.18 0.41
CA THR A 66 0.35 -10.04 1.79
C THR A 66 1.39 -11.12 2.03
N ALA A 67 2.53 -10.73 2.59
CA ALA A 67 3.63 -11.63 2.90
C ALA A 67 4.16 -11.34 4.31
N THR A 68 4.71 -12.35 4.96
CA THR A 68 5.37 -12.21 6.25
C THR A 68 6.85 -11.93 6.04
N VAL A 69 7.40 -10.94 6.74
CA VAL A 69 8.85 -10.71 6.82
C VAL A 69 9.45 -11.79 7.72
N VAL A 70 10.32 -12.63 7.16
CA VAL A 70 10.90 -13.79 7.86
C VAL A 70 12.43 -13.80 7.87
N ASP A 71 13.08 -12.92 7.11
CA ASP A 71 14.54 -12.85 7.00
C ASP A 71 15.00 -11.43 6.66
N GLU A 72 16.30 -11.17 6.84
CA GLU A 72 16.98 -9.93 6.45
C GLU A 72 17.78 -10.14 5.16
N CYS A 73 17.59 -9.25 4.18
CA CYS A 73 18.52 -9.14 3.05
C CYS A 73 19.69 -8.24 3.46
N ASP A 74 20.82 -8.85 3.86
CA ASP A 74 21.96 -8.13 4.47
C ASP A 74 22.62 -7.18 3.47
N SER A 75 22.56 -5.87 3.76
CA SER A 75 23.16 -4.80 2.94
C SER A 75 24.50 -4.26 3.48
N LYS A 76 25.05 -4.90 4.51
CA LYS A 76 26.30 -4.53 5.19
C LYS A 76 27.44 -5.49 4.93
N HIS A 77 27.14 -6.79 4.79
CA HIS A 77 28.14 -7.83 4.60
C HIS A 77 27.98 -8.53 3.25
N GLY A 78 29.05 -9.18 2.79
CA GLY A 78 29.16 -9.79 1.47
C GLY A 78 30.59 -9.77 0.94
N CYS A 79 30.80 -10.38 -0.22
CA CYS A 79 32.09 -10.55 -0.88
C CYS A 79 33.12 -11.34 -0.04
N ASP A 80 32.64 -12.29 0.76
CA ASP A 80 33.43 -13.15 1.63
C ASP A 80 32.97 -14.62 1.53
N GLU A 81 33.63 -15.52 2.25
CA GLU A 81 33.35 -16.97 2.19
C GLU A 81 31.98 -17.33 2.79
N GLU A 82 31.54 -16.65 3.86
CA GLU A 82 30.24 -16.93 4.50
C GLU A 82 29.07 -16.62 3.56
N HIS A 83 29.24 -15.63 2.67
CA HIS A 83 28.24 -15.20 1.69
C HIS A 83 28.52 -15.73 0.28
N ASN A 84 29.27 -16.83 0.12
CA ASN A 84 29.62 -17.42 -1.20
C ASN A 84 30.23 -16.42 -2.21
N PHE A 85 30.93 -15.40 -1.72
CA PHE A 85 31.47 -14.28 -2.47
C PHE A 85 30.41 -13.46 -3.24
N GLU A 86 29.14 -13.57 -2.87
CA GLU A 86 28.04 -12.75 -3.39
C GLU A 86 28.15 -11.31 -2.85
N PRO A 87 27.77 -10.29 -3.64
CA PRO A 87 27.78 -8.91 -3.16
C PRO A 87 26.73 -8.68 -2.05
N PRO A 88 26.92 -7.66 -1.19
CA PRO A 88 25.88 -7.23 -0.27
C PRO A 88 24.56 -6.90 -0.98
N CYS A 89 23.44 -7.13 -0.29
CA CYS A 89 22.11 -6.81 -0.78
C CYS A 89 21.94 -5.30 -1.02
N ALA A 90 21.15 -4.94 -2.03
CA ALA A 90 20.76 -3.55 -2.24
C ALA A 90 19.78 -3.07 -1.16
N ASN A 91 19.87 -1.80 -0.80
CA ASN A 91 19.16 -1.21 0.35
C ASN A 91 17.66 -0.96 0.13
N ASN A 92 17.13 -1.30 -1.03
CA ASN A 92 15.75 -1.08 -1.45
C ASN A 92 15.11 -2.36 -2.01
N ILE A 93 15.54 -3.52 -1.52
CA ILE A 93 15.07 -4.84 -1.96
C ILE A 93 14.08 -5.42 -0.95
N VAL A 94 13.01 -6.00 -1.50
CA VAL A 94 12.14 -6.95 -0.79
C VAL A 94 12.32 -8.28 -1.49
N ASP A 95 13.05 -9.20 -0.87
CA ASP A 95 13.32 -10.51 -1.47
C ASP A 95 12.13 -11.46 -1.23
N GLY A 96 11.41 -11.75 -2.31
CA GLY A 96 10.13 -12.46 -2.26
C GLY A 96 10.26 -13.91 -2.66
N SER A 97 9.69 -14.83 -1.87
CA SER A 97 9.62 -16.25 -2.26
C SER A 97 8.85 -16.47 -3.57
N PRO A 98 9.05 -17.59 -4.28
CA PRO A 98 8.31 -17.90 -5.52
C PRO A 98 6.78 -17.85 -5.37
N ALA A 99 6.26 -18.08 -4.16
CA ALA A 99 4.82 -17.94 -3.87
C ALA A 99 4.33 -16.49 -3.96
N VAL A 100 5.15 -15.52 -3.54
CA VAL A 100 4.83 -14.08 -3.65
C VAL A 100 4.78 -13.66 -5.11
N TRP A 101 5.77 -14.05 -5.91
CA TRP A 101 5.79 -13.80 -7.36
C TRP A 101 4.55 -14.36 -8.06
N LYS A 102 4.20 -15.61 -7.75
CA LYS A 102 2.98 -16.25 -8.27
C LYS A 102 1.70 -15.51 -7.86
N ALA A 103 1.59 -15.09 -6.60
CA ALA A 103 0.42 -14.34 -6.12
C ALA A 103 0.27 -12.98 -6.81
N LEU A 104 1.39 -12.35 -7.16
CA LEU A 104 1.42 -11.11 -7.94
C LEU A 104 1.25 -11.34 -9.45
N GLY A 105 1.31 -12.58 -9.94
CA GLY A 105 1.27 -12.85 -11.39
C GLY A 105 2.50 -12.31 -12.12
N LEU A 106 3.64 -12.26 -11.44
CA LEU A 106 4.92 -11.84 -11.99
C LEU A 106 5.73 -13.07 -12.45
N ASP A 107 6.57 -12.87 -13.45
CA ASP A 107 7.47 -13.90 -13.96
C ASP A 107 8.79 -13.87 -13.18
N THR A 108 9.20 -15.00 -12.61
CA THR A 108 10.46 -15.08 -11.87
C THR A 108 11.69 -14.93 -12.78
N ASP A 109 11.55 -15.15 -14.08
CA ASP A 109 12.63 -14.97 -15.05
C ASP A 109 12.99 -13.49 -15.27
N ASP A 110 12.11 -12.55 -14.88
CA ASP A 110 12.40 -11.11 -14.89
C ASP A 110 13.46 -10.72 -13.83
N GLY A 111 13.63 -11.55 -12.80
CA GLY A 111 14.61 -11.38 -11.72
C GLY A 111 14.29 -10.26 -10.73
N VAL A 112 14.20 -9.01 -11.19
CA VAL A 112 13.93 -7.83 -10.36
C VAL A 112 12.89 -6.94 -11.02
N VAL A 113 11.82 -6.63 -10.29
CA VAL A 113 10.73 -5.77 -10.76
C VAL A 113 10.44 -4.63 -9.78
N PRO A 114 9.95 -3.47 -10.26
CA PRO A 114 9.53 -2.39 -9.39
C PRO A 114 8.25 -2.78 -8.63
N VAL A 115 8.25 -2.61 -7.31
CA VAL A 115 7.10 -2.88 -6.44
C VAL A 115 6.88 -1.74 -5.45
N THR A 116 5.68 -1.69 -4.89
CA THR A 116 5.36 -0.87 -3.72
C THR A 116 4.88 -1.76 -2.60
N TRP A 117 5.21 -1.41 -1.35
CA TRP A 117 4.78 -2.14 -0.16
C TRP A 117 4.39 -1.18 0.95
N SER A 118 3.58 -1.69 1.87
CA SER A 118 3.20 -1.04 3.12
C SER A 118 3.02 -2.11 4.18
N ASP A 119 3.14 -1.73 5.45
CA ASP A 119 2.69 -2.61 6.53
C ASP A 119 1.18 -2.88 6.38
N ALA A 120 0.76 -4.11 6.71
CA ALA A 120 -0.61 -4.60 6.58
C ALA A 120 -1.37 -4.56 7.91
#